data_AF-A0A9E2CRV5-F1
#
_entry.id   AF-A0A9E2CRV5-F1
#
_cell.length_a   1.000
_cell.length_b   1.000
_cell.length_c   1.000
_cell.angle_alpha   90.00
_cell.angle_beta   90.00
_cell.angle_gamma   90.00
#
_symmetry.space_group_name_H-M   'P 1'
#
loop_
_entity.id
_entity.type
_entity.pdbx_description
1 polymer ?
#
loop_
_entity_poly.entity_id
_entity_poly.type
_entity_poly.pdbx_seq_one_letter_code
_entity_poly.pdbx_strand_id
1 'polypeptide(L)'
;MPYVTDKWKHKYQRCLVHLASRFIEDTMGGKENTGVVVYAVYLLLKRIYGEGNFETRSNALKVLESAKLEYYRRVMVPYEDKKIIENGDVI
;
A
#
# COMPACT_ATOMS: atom_id res chain seq x y z
N MET A 1 -3.52 1.88 9.65
CA MET A 1 -2.89 2.93 10.49
C MET A 1 -3.83 3.45 11.57
N PRO A 2 -3.71 2.96 12.82
CA PRO A 2 -4.58 3.36 13.94
C PRO A 2 -4.42 4.84 14.35
N TYR A 3 -3.28 5.46 14.07
CA TYR A 3 -2.97 6.85 14.42
C TYR A 3 -3.48 7.90 13.41
N VAL A 4 -4.06 7.49 12.28
CA VAL A 4 -4.70 8.42 11.33
C VAL A 4 -6.17 8.55 11.71
N THR A 5 -6.63 9.78 12.01
CA THR A 5 -8.02 10.03 12.36
C THR A 5 -8.97 9.76 11.20
N ASP A 6 -10.22 9.42 11.49
CA ASP A 6 -11.22 9.16 10.45
C ASP A 6 -11.51 10.37 9.58
N LYS A 7 -11.43 11.59 10.11
CA LYS A 7 -11.53 12.83 9.32
C LYS A 7 -10.57 12.80 8.11
N TRP A 8 -9.31 12.43 8.33
CA TRP A 8 -8.30 12.36 7.28
C TRP A 8 -8.52 11.16 6.35
N LYS A 9 -8.95 10.00 6.86
CA LYS A 9 -9.29 8.86 5.99
C LYS A 9 -10.42 9.21 5.02
N HIS A 10 -11.53 9.77 5.54
CA HIS A 10 -12.69 10.14 4.73
C HIS A 10 -12.36 11.21 3.68
N LYS A 11 -11.48 12.16 4.00
CA LYS A 11 -11.04 13.20 3.06
C LYS A 11 -10.49 12.61 1.76
N TYR A 12 -9.75 11.51 1.83
CA TYR A 12 -9.11 10.87 0.66
C TYR A 12 -9.85 9.62 0.16
N GLN A 13 -10.81 9.08 0.93
CA GLN A 13 -11.48 7.83 0.60
C GLN A 13 -12.05 7.82 -0.82
N ARG A 14 -12.75 8.88 -1.23
CA ARG A 14 -13.42 8.92 -2.54
C ARG A 14 -12.42 8.84 -3.70
N CYS A 15 -11.34 9.64 -3.66
CA CYS A 15 -10.37 9.65 -4.75
C CYS A 15 -9.55 8.35 -4.78
N LEU A 16 -9.22 7.79 -3.62
CA LEU A 16 -8.51 6.51 -3.52
C LEU A 16 -9.35 5.35 -4.04
N VAL A 17 -10.65 5.29 -3.72
CA VAL A 17 -11.56 4.26 -4.23
C VAL A 17 -11.63 4.33 -5.75
N HIS A 18 -11.81 5.53 -6.33
CA HIS A 18 -11.87 5.67 -7.78
C HIS A 18 -10.57 5.23 -8.47
N LEU A 19 -9.41 5.64 -7.93
CA LEU A 19 -8.11 5.25 -8.46
C LEU A 19 -7.89 3.73 -8.34
N ALA A 20 -8.28 3.14 -7.20
CA ALA A 20 -8.17 1.70 -6.98
C ALA A 20 -9.02 0.91 -7.98
N SER A 21 -10.26 1.35 -8.28
CA SER A 21 -11.09 0.72 -9.31
C SER A 21 -10.40 0.69 -10.67
N ARG A 22 -9.76 1.78 -11.08
CA ARG A 22 -8.97 1.83 -12.32
C ARG A 22 -7.80 0.85 -12.30
N PHE A 23 -7.03 0.82 -11.22
CA PHE A 23 -5.94 -0.15 -11.11
C PHE A 23 -6.43 -1.60 -11.10
N ILE A 24 -7.58 -1.90 -10.49
CA ILE A 24 -8.14 -3.25 -10.52
C ILE A 24 -8.45 -3.66 -11.97
N GLU A 25 -9.06 -2.77 -12.76
CA GLU A 25 -9.30 -2.98 -14.20
C GLU A 25 -7.98 -3.19 -14.96
N ASP A 26 -7.05 -2.24 -14.84
CA ASP A 26 -5.79 -2.22 -15.62
C ASP A 26 -4.81 -3.33 -15.26
N THR A 27 -4.93 -3.90 -14.05
CA THR A 27 -4.04 -4.96 -13.55
C THR A 27 -4.68 -6.34 -13.50
N MET A 28 -5.93 -6.48 -13.96
CA MET A 28 -6.74 -7.69 -13.78
C MET A 28 -6.75 -8.18 -12.31
N GLY A 29 -6.91 -7.23 -11.37
CA GLY A 29 -6.85 -7.50 -9.94
C GLY A 29 -5.46 -7.88 -9.43
N GLY A 30 -4.40 -7.33 -10.03
CA GLY A 30 -3.01 -7.53 -9.62
C GLY A 30 -2.30 -8.72 -10.27
N LYS A 31 -2.89 -9.34 -11.29
CA LYS A 31 -2.28 -10.49 -12.01
C LYS A 31 -1.36 -10.05 -13.14
N GLU A 32 -1.65 -8.90 -13.73
CA GLU A 32 -0.91 -8.34 -14.86
C GLU A 32 -0.60 -6.87 -14.62
N ASN A 33 0.36 -6.33 -15.36
CA ASN A 33 0.66 -4.89 -15.42
C ASN A 33 0.83 -4.19 -14.04
N THR A 34 1.25 -4.92 -13.00
CA THR A 34 1.36 -4.40 -11.62
C THR A 34 2.36 -3.24 -11.51
N GLY A 35 3.26 -3.10 -12.48
CA GLY A 35 4.16 -1.97 -12.62
C GLY A 35 3.45 -0.60 -12.66
N VAL A 36 2.20 -0.51 -13.14
CA VAL A 36 1.44 0.75 -13.13
C VAL A 36 1.16 1.25 -11.71
N VAL A 37 0.90 0.33 -10.78
CA VAL A 37 0.68 0.66 -9.36
C VAL A 37 1.99 1.12 -8.73
N VAL A 38 3.11 0.45 -9.04
CA VAL A 38 4.44 0.85 -8.57
C VAL A 38 4.79 2.25 -9.08
N TYR A 39 4.53 2.53 -10.36
CA TYR A 39 4.74 3.86 -10.95
C TYR A 39 3.91 4.93 -10.25
N ALA A 40 2.63 4.65 -9.96
CA ALA A 40 1.76 5.59 -9.25
C ALA A 40 2.25 5.89 -7.82
N VAL A 41 2.65 4.86 -7.08
CA VAL A 41 3.25 5.03 -5.74
C VAL A 41 4.53 5.87 -5.83
N TYR A 42 5.44 5.56 -6.76
CA TYR A 42 6.64 6.35 -7.00
C TYR A 42 6.32 7.82 -7.29
N LEU A 43 5.33 8.09 -8.15
CA LEU A 43 4.95 9.45 -8.51
C LEU A 43 4.38 10.22 -7.31
N LEU A 44 3.56 9.57 -6.47
CA LEU A 44 3.06 10.17 -5.22
C LEU A 44 4.23 10.53 -4.30
N LEU A 45 5.17 9.61 -4.07
CA LEU A 45 6.33 9.87 -3.23
C LEU A 45 7.20 11.01 -3.78
N LYS A 46 7.47 11.00 -5.09
CA LYS A 46 8.23 12.07 -5.77
C LYS A 46 7.54 13.43 -5.62
N ARG A 47 6.22 13.50 -5.81
CA ARG A 47 5.47 14.77 -5.74
C ARG A 47 5.36 15.33 -4.33
N ILE A 48 5.25 14.47 -3.32
CA ILE A 48 5.08 14.89 -1.92
C ILE A 48 6.42 15.21 -1.26
N TYR A 49 7.45 14.40 -1.50
CA TYR A 49 8.72 14.46 -0.77
C TYR A 49 9.93 14.85 -1.63
N GLY A 50 9.79 14.86 -2.95
CA GLY A 50 10.91 14.91 -3.90
C GLY A 50 11.60 16.26 -4.09
N GLU A 51 11.12 17.34 -3.47
CA GLU A 51 11.81 18.63 -3.43
C GLU A 51 12.41 18.94 -2.05
N GLY A 52 12.25 18.03 -1.09
CA GLY A 52 12.73 18.23 0.28
C GLY A 52 14.23 17.98 0.46
N ASN A 53 14.72 18.30 1.65
CA ASN A 53 16.06 17.91 2.10
C ASN A 53 16.16 16.38 2.32
N PHE A 54 17.32 15.89 2.74
CA PHE A 54 17.54 14.46 2.99
C PHE A 54 16.49 13.86 3.93
N GLU A 55 16.17 14.55 5.02
CA GLU A 55 15.20 14.06 6.00
C GLU A 55 13.80 13.90 5.37
N THR A 56 13.32 14.92 4.66
CA THR A 56 12.02 14.87 3.97
C THR A 56 11.98 13.75 2.94
N ARG A 57 13.06 13.57 2.15
CA ARG A 57 13.16 12.47 1.18
C ARG A 57 13.19 11.11 1.88
N SER A 58 13.89 10.99 3.01
CA SER A 58 13.94 9.76 3.80
C SER A 58 12.56 9.39 4.38
N ASN A 59 11.73 10.38 4.70
CA ASN A 59 10.36 10.14 5.18
C ASN A 59 9.49 9.43 4.14
N ALA A 60 9.73 9.63 2.84
CA ALA A 60 9.06 8.88 1.77
C ALA A 60 9.27 7.36 1.92
N LEU A 61 10.48 6.95 2.29
CA LEU A 61 10.81 5.54 2.51
C LEU A 61 10.15 5.01 3.78
N LYS A 62 10.14 5.79 4.86
CA LYS A 62 9.50 5.42 6.14
C LYS A 62 7.99 5.16 5.94
N VAL A 63 7.29 6.02 5.20
CA VAL A 63 5.85 5.83 4.96
C VAL A 63 5.56 4.62 4.09
N LEU A 64 6.40 4.34 3.08
CA LEU A 64 6.27 3.16 2.22
C LEU A 64 6.48 1.87 3.02
N GLU A 65 7.52 1.82 3.84
CA GLU A 65 7.80 0.66 4.70
C GLU A 65 6.65 0.42 5.70
N SER A 66 6.17 1.50 6.32
CA SER A 66 5.04 1.42 7.26
C SER A 66 3.77 0.88 6.57
N ALA A 67 3.50 1.31 5.33
CA ALA A 67 2.35 0.81 4.55
C ALA A 67 2.50 -0.68 4.19
N LYS A 68 3.70 -1.11 3.77
CA LYS A 68 4.02 -2.52 3.49
C LYS A 68 3.78 -3.40 4.71
N LEU A 69 4.29 -3.00 5.88
CA LEU A 69 4.13 -3.75 7.12
C LEU A 69 2.65 -3.85 7.55
N GLU A 70 1.86 -2.78 7.40
CA GLU A 70 0.43 -2.83 7.70
C GLU A 70 -0.32 -3.75 6.73
N TYR A 71 0.02 -3.76 5.43
CA TYR A 71 -0.53 -4.70 4.47
C TYR A 71 -0.20 -6.14 4.84
N TYR A 72 1.07 -6.41 5.17
CA TYR A 72 1.50 -7.74 5.61
C TYR A 72 0.69 -8.21 6.83
N ARG A 73 0.63 -7.38 7.88
CA ARG A 73 -0.09 -7.71 9.12
C ARG A 73 -1.60 -7.89 8.95
N ARG A 74 -2.25 -7.10 8.08
CA ARG A 74 -3.71 -7.08 7.95
C ARG A 74 -4.24 -7.99 6.84
N VAL A 75 -3.42 -8.30 5.84
CA VAL A 75 -3.83 -9.01 4.62
C VAL A 75 -3.07 -10.32 4.47
N MET A 76 -1.74 -10.31 4.60
CA MET A 76 -0.92 -11.52 4.42
C MET A 76 -1.02 -12.48 5.60
N VAL A 77 -0.91 -11.98 6.84
CA VAL A 77 -0.95 -12.84 8.03
C VAL A 77 -2.22 -13.70 8.10
N PRO A 78 -3.46 -13.17 7.93
CA PRO A 78 -4.65 -14.02 7.92
C PRO A 78 -4.67 -15.07 6.80
N TYR A 79 -4.06 -14.76 5.65
CA TYR A 79 -3.91 -15.71 4.55
C TYR A 79 -2.89 -16.80 4.89
N GLU A 80 -1.76 -16.43 5.50
CA GLU A 80 -0.74 -17.35 5.98
C GLU A 80 -1.26 -18.27 7.08
N ASP A 81 -2.00 -17.74 8.07
CA ASP A 81 -2.66 -18.53 9.13
C ASP A 81 -3.56 -19.61 8.52
N LYS A 82 -4.35 -19.25 7.50
CA LYS A 82 -5.17 -20.20 6.76
C LYS A 82 -4.31 -21.26 6.05
N LYS A 83 -3.21 -20.85 5.42
CA LYS A 83 -2.30 -21.75 4.70
C LYS A 83 -1.53 -22.68 5.62
N ILE A 84 -1.21 -22.26 6.84
CA ILE A 84 -0.61 -23.10 7.88
C ILE A 84 -1.56 -24.24 8.26
N ILE A 85 -2.86 -23.95 8.41
CA ILE A 85 -3.86 -24.99 8.70
C ILE A 85 -4.02 -25.95 7.50
N GLU A 86 -4.00 -25.43 6.27
CA GLU A 86 -4.22 -26.22 5.05
C GLU A 86 -3.02 -27.10 4.66
N ASN A 87 -1.80 -26.58 4.80
CA ASN A 87 -0.60 -27.16 4.22
C ASN A 87 0.47 -27.55 5.26
N GLY A 88 0.24 -27.25 6.55
CA GLY A 88 1.26 -27.29 7.58
C GLY A 88 2.03 -25.97 7.66
N ASP A 89 2.62 -25.72 8.83
CA ASP A 89 3.57 -24.63 9.00
C ASP A 89 4.93 -25.02 8.39
N VAL A 90 5.83 -24.04 8.30
CA VAL A 90 7.21 -24.25 7.84
C VAL A 90 8.03 -25.09 8.85
N ILE A 91 7.52 -25.28 10.07
CA ILE A 91 8.16 -25.99 11.19
C ILE A 91 7.55 -27.37 11.40
#